data_AF-A0A8T4T880-F1
#
_entry.id   AF-A0A8T4T880-F1
#
_cell.length_a   1.000
_cell.length_b   1.000
_cell.length_c   1.000
_cell.angle_alpha   90.00
_cell.angle_beta   90.00
_cell.angle_gamma   90.00
#
_symmetry.space_group_name_H-M   'P 1'
#
loop_
_entity.id
_entity.type
_entity.pdbx_description
1 polymer ?
#
loop_
_entity_poly.entity_id
_entity_poly.type
_entity_poly.pdbx_seq_one_letter_code
_entity_poly.pdbx_strand_id
1 'polypeptide(L)'
;MASRGRPVKSEIRQNIVEMLFVAGPMYGYKIHKFYNELFPSCTRENVYYNLRKGLKLGEFELEVRKEEGQYSWGTVVEKKYYRVGPKAVVSGSERVKDFFAKLKKPNSKGQQ
;
A
#
# COMPACT_ATOMS: atom_id res chain seq x y z
N MET A 1 30.32 1.03 -12.59
CA MET A 1 30.09 -0.35 -13.06
C MET A 1 28.74 -0.82 -12.57
N ALA A 2 27.79 -1.11 -13.48
CA ALA A 2 26.48 -1.64 -13.10
C ALA A 2 26.62 -3.13 -12.75
N SER A 3 26.45 -3.48 -11.47
CA SER A 3 26.44 -4.87 -11.01
C SER A 3 25.33 -5.64 -11.73
N ARG A 4 25.72 -6.56 -12.61
CA ARG A 4 24.82 -7.46 -13.37
C ARG A 4 24.25 -8.51 -12.40
N GLY A 5 23.14 -8.18 -11.76
CA GLY A 5 22.39 -9.08 -10.90
C GLY A 5 20.91 -8.73 -10.91
N ARG A 6 20.04 -9.71 -10.65
CA ARG A 6 18.60 -9.47 -10.46
C ARG A 6 18.45 -8.38 -9.40
N PRO A 7 17.62 -7.34 -9.62
CA PRO A 7 17.45 -6.28 -8.64
C PRO A 7 17.15 -6.89 -7.26
N VAL A 8 17.91 -6.47 -6.26
CA VAL A 8 17.79 -6.96 -4.87
C VAL A 8 16.39 -6.68 -4.31
N LYS A 9 15.69 -5.69 -4.90
CA LYS A 9 14.37 -5.24 -4.50
C LYS A 9 13.29 -5.73 -5.46
N SER A 10 12.16 -6.13 -4.90
CA SER A 10 10.95 -6.44 -5.67
C SER A 10 10.30 -5.15 -6.12
N GLU A 11 10.04 -5.01 -7.42
CA GLU A 11 9.33 -3.85 -7.97
C GLU A 11 7.96 -3.67 -7.29
N ILE A 12 7.21 -4.76 -7.09
CA ILE A 12 5.92 -4.76 -6.39
C ILE A 12 6.07 -4.17 -4.99
N ARG A 13 7.12 -4.55 -4.26
CA ARG A 13 7.34 -4.08 -2.89
C ARG A 13 7.74 -2.61 -2.86
N GLN A 14 8.58 -2.16 -3.80
CA GLN A 14 8.93 -0.75 -3.93
C GLN A 14 7.68 0.09 -4.25
N ASN A 15 6.84 -0.36 -5.18
CA ASN A 15 5.59 0.30 -5.52
C ASN A 15 4.66 0.42 -4.30
N ILE A 16 4.56 -0.63 -3.47
CA ILE A 16 3.79 -0.57 -2.22
C ILE A 16 4.40 0.43 -1.22
N VAL A 17 5.74 0.51 -1.11
CA VAL A 17 6.43 1.54 -0.28
C VAL A 17 6.04 2.93 -0.74
N GLU A 18 6.11 3.22 -2.04
CA GLU A 18 5.72 4.54 -2.58
C GLU A 18 4.25 4.86 -2.29
N MET A 19 3.35 3.89 -2.48
CA MET A 19 1.93 4.07 -2.21
C MET A 19 1.67 4.40 -0.73
N LEU A 20 2.27 3.65 0.19
CA LEU A 20 2.12 3.88 1.63
C LEU A 20 2.76 5.19 2.09
N PHE A 21 3.85 5.61 1.45
CA PHE A 21 4.48 6.90 1.72
C PHE A 21 3.57 8.08 1.36
N VAL A 22 2.94 8.02 0.19
CA VAL A 22 2.08 9.11 -0.31
C VAL A 22 0.69 9.11 0.32
N ALA A 23 0.06 7.93 0.42
CA ALA A 23 -1.32 7.80 0.86
C ALA A 23 -1.47 7.61 2.38
N GLY A 24 -0.39 7.25 3.07
CA GLY A 24 -0.42 6.88 4.48
C GLY A 24 -0.82 5.42 4.72
N PRO A 25 -1.10 5.05 5.99
CA PRO A 25 -1.38 3.67 6.37
C PRO A 25 -2.62 3.08 5.68
N MET A 26 -2.50 1.84 5.18
CA MET A 26 -3.60 1.16 4.49
C MET A 26 -3.67 -0.33 4.83
N TYR A 27 -4.87 -0.90 4.78
CA TYR A 27 -5.07 -2.34 4.93
C TYR A 27 -4.84 -3.09 3.62
N GLY A 28 -4.45 -4.37 3.72
CA GLY A 28 -3.94 -5.15 2.58
C GLY A 28 -4.86 -5.20 1.35
N TYR A 29 -6.18 -5.28 1.55
CA TYR A 29 -7.13 -5.26 0.44
C TYR A 29 -7.15 -3.91 -0.30
N LYS A 30 -7.08 -2.78 0.43
CA LYS A 30 -7.01 -1.44 -0.18
C LYS A 30 -5.70 -1.23 -0.95
N ILE A 31 -4.58 -1.74 -0.41
CA ILE A 31 -3.30 -1.74 -1.09
C ILE A 31 -3.40 -2.48 -2.42
N HIS A 32 -3.95 -3.71 -2.43
CA HIS A 32 -4.12 -4.50 -3.65
C HIS A 32 -5.00 -3.81 -4.69
N LYS A 33 -6.12 -3.20 -4.27
CA LYS A 33 -7.02 -2.46 -5.15
C LYS A 33 -6.29 -1.32 -5.86
N PHE A 34 -5.68 -0.40 -5.10
CA PHE A 34 -4.97 0.74 -5.69
C PHE A 34 -3.72 0.31 -6.46
N TYR A 35 -3.07 -0.78 -6.06
CA TYR A 35 -1.94 -1.31 -6.79
C TYR A 35 -2.35 -1.69 -8.20
N ASN A 36 -3.46 -2.41 -8.36
CA ASN A 36 -3.94 -2.85 -9.68
C ASN A 36 -4.53 -1.71 -10.51
N GLU A 37 -5.00 -0.62 -9.89
CA GLU A 37 -5.41 0.59 -10.61
C GLU A 37 -4.20 1.39 -11.12
N LEU A 38 -3.07 1.33 -10.41
CA LEU A 38 -1.90 2.17 -10.67
C LEU A 38 -0.77 1.46 -11.42
N PHE A 39 -0.60 0.15 -11.28
CA PHE A 39 0.54 -0.63 -11.76
C PHE A 39 0.08 -1.88 -12.53
N PRO A 40 0.99 -2.63 -13.20
CA PRO A 40 0.63 -3.91 -13.79
C PRO A 40 -0.04 -4.82 -12.76
N SER A 41 -1.19 -5.40 -13.13
CA SER A 41 -2.02 -6.12 -12.18
C SER A 41 -1.30 -7.33 -11.57
N CYS A 42 -1.58 -7.58 -10.29
CA CYS A 42 -1.11 -8.78 -9.61
C CYS A 42 -2.19 -9.41 -8.73
N THR A 43 -1.95 -10.66 -8.35
CA THR A 43 -2.83 -11.36 -7.42
C THR A 43 -2.69 -10.78 -6.03
N ARG A 44 -3.77 -10.90 -5.25
CA ARG A 44 -3.80 -10.44 -3.86
C ARG A 44 -2.76 -11.16 -3.02
N GLU A 45 -2.54 -12.44 -3.29
CA GLU A 45 -1.55 -13.30 -2.65
C GLU A 45 -0.12 -12.77 -2.86
N ASN A 46 0.17 -12.23 -4.05
CA ASN A 46 1.46 -11.62 -4.36
C ASN A 46 1.67 -10.32 -3.57
N VAL A 47 0.63 -9.49 -3.43
CA VAL A 47 0.67 -8.31 -2.54
C VAL A 47 0.94 -8.73 -1.10
N TYR A 48 0.18 -9.70 -0.56
CA TYR A 48 0.38 -10.17 0.80
C TYR A 48 1.74 -10.83 1.03
N TYR A 49 2.29 -11.53 0.03
CA TYR A 49 3.64 -12.05 0.08
C TYR A 49 4.66 -10.92 0.24
N ASN A 50 4.55 -9.86 -0.58
CA ASN A 50 5.47 -8.73 -0.51
C ASN A 50 5.31 -7.93 0.79
N LEU A 51 4.09 -7.77 1.31
CA LEU A 51 3.85 -7.17 2.63
C LEU A 51 4.51 -7.97 3.74
N ARG A 52 4.33 -9.30 3.78
CA ARG A 52 5.00 -10.16 4.77
C ARG A 52 6.53 -10.11 4.65
N LYS A 53 7.06 -10.08 3.42
CA LYS A 53 8.51 -9.98 3.19
C LYS A 53 9.03 -8.62 3.63
N GLY A 54 8.33 -7.52 3.33
CA GLY A 54 8.73 -6.17 3.73
C GLY A 54 8.67 -5.95 5.23
N LEU A 55 7.70 -6.55 5.95
CA LEU A 55 7.71 -6.58 7.42
C LEU A 55 8.98 -7.24 7.96
N LYS A 56 9.36 -8.40 7.42
CA LYS A 56 10.61 -9.10 7.84
C LYS A 56 11.88 -8.28 7.54
N LEU A 57 11.85 -7.45 6.51
CA LEU A 57 12.96 -6.59 6.12
C LEU A 57 12.96 -5.22 6.82
N GLY A 58 11.90 -4.89 7.57
CA GLY A 58 11.71 -3.58 8.20
C GLY A 58 11.34 -2.45 7.23
N GLU A 59 10.95 -2.78 6.00
CA GLU A 59 10.45 -1.83 5.01
C GLU A 59 8.97 -1.46 5.27
N PHE A 60 8.26 -2.29 6.04
CA PHE A 60 6.91 -2.01 6.51
C PHE A 60 6.82 -2.18 8.01
N GLU A 61 5.83 -1.50 8.59
CA GLU A 61 5.36 -1.74 9.94
C GLU A 61 3.87 -2.06 9.93
N LEU A 62 3.42 -2.82 10.93
CA LEU A 62 2.04 -3.25 11.07
C LEU A 62 1.42 -2.59 12.30
N GLU A 63 0.29 -1.93 12.08
CA GLU A 63 -0.56 -1.38 13.13
C GLU A 63 -1.89 -2.16 13.12
N VAL A 64 -2.27 -2.73 14.25
CA VAL A 64 -3.57 -3.42 14.40
C VAL A 64 -4.55 -2.44 15.02
N ARG A 65 -5.63 -2.12 14.30
CA ARG A 65 -6.70 -1.26 14.79
C ARG A 65 -7.95 -2.08 15.05
N LYS A 66 -8.56 -1.88 16.21
CA LYS A 66 -9.89 -2.39 16.53
C LYS A 66 -10.90 -1.37 16.03
N GLU A 67 -11.74 -1.77 15.09
CA GLU A 67 -12.87 -0.97 14.65
C GLU A 67 -14.13 -1.57 15.27
N GLU A 68 -14.79 -0.80 16.12
CA GLU A 68 -16.10 -1.16 16.67
C GLU A 68 -17.18 -0.89 15.61
N GLY A 69 -18.06 -1.85 15.38
CA GLY A 69 -19.12 -1.74 14.40
C GLY A 69 -20.23 -2.76 14.62
N GLN A 70 -21.44 -2.45 14.13
CA GLN A 70 -22.55 -3.40 14.14
C GLN A 70 -22.41 -4.36 12.96
N TYR A 71 -21.60 -5.40 13.13
CA TYR A 71 -21.51 -6.50 12.17
C TYR A 71 -22.43 -7.64 12.62
N SER A 72 -22.98 -8.39 11.67
CA SER A 72 -23.88 -9.53 11.93
C SER A 72 -23.24 -10.69 12.71
N TRP A 73 -21.93 -10.63 12.99
CA TRP A 73 -21.16 -11.69 13.64
C TRP A 73 -20.26 -11.19 14.79
N GLY A 74 -20.42 -9.94 15.25
CA GLY A 74 -19.66 -9.39 16.37
C GLY A 74 -19.53 -7.86 16.35
N THR A 75 -19.14 -7.29 17.49
CA THR A 75 -19.08 -5.82 17.69
C THR A 75 -17.71 -5.21 17.39
N VAL A 76 -16.67 -6.02 17.22
CA VAL A 76 -15.28 -5.55 17.05
C VAL A 76 -14.61 -6.32 15.92
N VAL A 77 -14.03 -5.60 14.96
CA VAL A 77 -13.19 -6.18 13.89
C VAL A 77 -11.77 -5.63 14.00
N GLU A 78 -10.79 -6.53 14.01
CA GLU A 78 -9.38 -6.16 13.95
C GLU A 78 -8.92 -6.00 12.49
N LYS A 79 -8.49 -4.79 12.13
CA LYS A 79 -7.89 -4.50 10.82
C LYS A 79 -6.40 -4.26 10.95
N LYS A 80 -5.65 -4.95 10.09
CA LYS A 80 -4.20 -4.81 9.92
C LYS A 80 -3.91 -3.69 8.93
N TYR A 81 -3.40 -2.57 9.42
CA TYR A 81 -2.93 -1.45 8.63
C TYR A 81 -1.41 -1.52 8.49
N TYR A 82 -0.92 -1.37 7.27
CA TYR A 82 0.50 -1.32 6.95
C TYR A 82 0.92 0.12 6.77
N ARG A 83 2.10 0.48 7.28
CA ARG A 83 2.75 1.78 7.08
C ARG A 83 4.19 1.59 6.62
N VAL A 84 4.80 2.67 6.13
CA VAL A 84 6.22 2.68 5.76
C VAL A 84 7.06 2.41 7.01
N GLY A 85 7.97 1.43 6.92
CA GLY A 85 8.88 1.08 8.01
C GLY A 85 10.20 1.86 7.95
N PRO A 86 11.00 1.83 9.02
CA PRO A 86 12.21 2.65 9.17
C PRO A 86 13.33 2.27 8.19
N LYS A 87 13.32 1.06 7.62
CA LYS A 87 14.30 0.62 6.62
C LYS A 87 13.82 0.80 5.18
N ALA A 88 12.63 1.37 4.99
CA ALA A 88 12.12 1.66 3.66
C ALA A 88 12.95 2.74 2.98
N VAL A 89 13.20 2.55 1.69
CA VAL A 89 13.80 3.60 0.85
C VAL A 89 12.71 4.06 -0.11
N VAL A 90 12.36 5.34 -0.01
CA VAL A 90 11.34 5.99 -0.84
C VAL A 90 12.03 6.66 -2.02
N SER A 91 11.56 6.40 -3.23
CA SER A 91 12.06 7.01 -4.47
C SER A 91 11.33 8.30 -4.85
N GLY A 92 10.13 8.55 -4.30
CA GLY A 92 9.37 9.77 -4.54
C GLY A 92 8.62 9.76 -5.87
N SER A 93 8.05 8.61 -6.23
CA SER A 93 7.41 8.39 -7.54
C SER A 93 6.29 9.39 -7.85
N GLU A 94 6.51 10.22 -8.88
CA GLU A 94 5.54 11.26 -9.27
C GLU A 94 4.21 10.67 -9.73
N ARG A 95 4.25 9.55 -10.45
CA ARG A 95 3.05 8.80 -10.86
C ARG A 95 2.16 8.43 -9.67
N VAL A 96 2.77 8.05 -8.54
CA VAL A 96 2.03 7.69 -7.32
C VAL A 96 1.43 8.93 -6.67
N LYS A 97 2.18 10.04 -6.61
CA LYS A 97 1.66 11.33 -6.12
C LYS A 97 0.47 11.79 -6.94
N ASP A 98 0.59 11.78 -8.27
CA ASP A 98 -0.47 12.18 -9.19
C ASP A 98 -1.74 11.36 -9.01
N PHE A 99 -1.60 10.04 -8.88
CA PHE A 99 -2.73 9.13 -8.67
C PHE A 99 -3.50 9.50 -7.38
N PHE A 100 -2.80 9.63 -6.25
CA PHE A 100 -3.45 9.96 -4.99
C PHE A 100 -3.90 11.42 -4.92
N ALA A 101 -3.26 12.34 -5.64
CA ALA A 101 -3.73 13.72 -5.77
C ALA A 101 -5.07 13.79 -6.51
N LYS A 102 -5.25 12.99 -7.58
CA LYS A 102 -6.52 12.86 -8.30
C LYS A 102 -7.63 12.28 -7.44
N LEU A 103 -7.32 11.33 -6.56
CA LEU A 103 -8.30 10.77 -5.62
C LEU A 103 -8.71 11.75 -4.51
N LYS A 104 -7.80 12.63 -4.07
CA LYS A 104 -8.07 13.64 -3.02
C LYS A 104 -8.87 14.83 -3.52
N LYS A 105 -8.82 15.14 -4.81
CA LYS A 105 -9.74 16.11 -5.42
C LYS A 105 -11.04 15.36 -5.67
N PRO A 106 -12.08 15.48 -4.83
CA PRO A 106 -13.38 14.94 -5.21
C PRO A 106 -13.73 15.57 -6.54
N ASN A 107 -14.31 14.78 -7.45
CA ASN A 107 -14.92 15.28 -8.67
C ASN A 107 -15.76 16.51 -8.30
N SER A 108 -15.28 17.70 -8.61
CA SER A 108 -16.03 18.96 -8.52
C SER A 108 -16.98 19.04 -9.72
N LYS A 109 -17.70 17.95 -9.96
CA LYS A 109 -18.88 17.86 -10.80
C LYS A 109 -20.04 17.42 -9.90
N GLY A 110 -20.34 18.31 -8.96
CA GLY A 110 -21.65 18.41 -8.37
C GLY A 110 -22.59 18.92 -9.45
N GLN A 111 -23.62 18.13 -9.68
CA GLN A 111 -24.87 18.40 -10.38
C GLN A 111 -25.32 19.86 -10.29
N GLN A 112 -25.64 20.45 -11.44
CA GLN A 112 -26.87 21.21 -11.71
C GLN A 112 -27.13 21.20 -13.22
#